data_AF-A0A4R5H1G3-F1
#
_entry.id   AF-A0A4R5H1G3-F1
#
_cell.length_a   1.000
_cell.length_b   1.000
_cell.length_c   1.000
_cell.angle_alpha   90.00
_cell.angle_beta   90.00
_cell.angle_gamma   90.00
#
_symmetry.space_group_name_H-M   'P 1'
#
loop_
_entity.id
_entity.type
_entity.pdbx_description
1 polymer ?
#
loop_
_entity_poly.entity_id
_entity_poly.type
_entity_poly.pdbx_seq_one_letter_code
_entity_poly.pdbx_strand_id
1 'polypeptide(L)'
;MKKINVLCFSVGMLASASCLAISASQQSNDDKSLITKDFIERQVTQNMSIGRAVKSITSHYPQHVESIVANALDLYPDQYREIIHAAISSQPALTEDVVRISLEKGVSDCLDIVRVAINAEPGYVDFVVNAAVNSEPDELGEIVRVAVVTQPDSAETIVQSVGKQHPSRLKEIVRSALKAVPVAAEYVVDSLLAIFPGQAESVVSTAVKQSMHQRGQVEKIIESGKTSGLSDEEITKYAILGGATTEQVAAILEEKK
;
A
#
# COMPACT_ATOMS: atom_id res chain seq x y z
N MET A 1 11.83 -26.37 95.00
CA MET A 1 11.07 -27.63 95.15
C MET A 1 9.82 -27.54 94.30
N LYS A 2 9.48 -28.64 93.61
CA LYS A 2 8.40 -28.83 92.64
C LYS A 2 7.06 -28.17 93.02
N LYS A 3 6.39 -27.54 92.06
CA LYS A 3 4.93 -27.69 91.87
C LYS A 3 4.58 -27.71 90.37
N ILE A 4 3.89 -28.78 90.01
CA ILE A 4 3.22 -29.10 88.75
C ILE A 4 1.78 -28.59 88.87
N ASN A 5 1.21 -28.07 87.77
CA ASN A 5 -0.22 -28.03 87.40
C ASN A 5 -0.20 -27.76 85.88
N VAL A 6 -0.48 -28.68 84.95
CA VAL A 6 -1.71 -29.44 84.64
C VAL A 6 -2.92 -28.53 84.46
N LEU A 7 -3.41 -28.39 83.21
CA LEU A 7 -4.77 -28.75 82.73
C LEU A 7 -4.94 -28.23 81.27
N CYS A 8 -4.80 -29.10 80.26
CA CYS A 8 -5.85 -29.68 79.40
C CYS A 8 -6.54 -28.70 78.41
N PHE A 9 -6.47 -29.01 77.11
CA PHE A 9 -7.65 -29.42 76.32
C PHE A 9 -7.28 -30.05 74.95
N SER A 10 -7.74 -31.29 74.76
CA SER A 10 -8.30 -31.96 73.55
C SER A 10 -7.59 -31.83 72.19
N VAL A 11 -7.18 -32.91 71.51
CA VAL A 11 -8.02 -33.86 70.71
C VAL A 11 -8.91 -33.06 69.74
N GLY A 12 -8.84 -33.13 68.42
CA GLY A 12 -8.26 -34.04 67.45
C GLY A 12 -9.25 -34.11 66.28
N MET A 13 -8.82 -34.00 65.01
CA MET A 13 -9.56 -34.60 63.89
C MET A 13 -8.75 -34.54 62.60
N LEU A 14 -8.38 -35.72 62.12
CA LEU A 14 -8.16 -36.01 60.70
C LEU A 14 -9.50 -35.85 59.97
N ALA A 15 -9.52 -35.05 58.91
CA ALA A 15 -10.59 -35.05 57.93
C ALA A 15 -9.99 -34.89 56.53
N SER A 16 -9.81 -36.05 55.90
CA SER A 16 -10.16 -36.39 54.52
C SER A 16 -10.08 -35.32 53.44
N ALA A 17 -9.27 -35.66 52.44
CA ALA A 17 -9.27 -35.10 51.11
C ALA A 17 -10.69 -34.90 50.56
N SER A 18 -10.93 -33.68 50.09
CA SER A 18 -11.88 -33.39 49.02
C SER A 18 -11.21 -32.31 48.18
N CYS A 19 -10.35 -32.75 47.26
CA CYS A 19 -9.91 -31.91 46.16
C CYS A 19 -11.15 -31.48 45.40
N LEU A 20 -11.59 -30.24 45.62
CA LEU A 20 -12.45 -29.56 44.67
C LEU A 20 -11.62 -29.39 43.41
N ALA A 21 -11.79 -30.33 42.48
CA ALA A 21 -11.40 -30.14 41.10
C ALA A 21 -12.17 -28.91 40.60
N ILE A 22 -11.48 -27.77 40.54
CA ILE A 22 -11.90 -26.69 39.67
C ILE A 22 -11.87 -27.30 38.29
N SER A 23 -13.05 -27.60 37.76
CA SER A 23 -13.24 -27.89 36.34
C SER A 23 -12.66 -26.70 35.59
N ALA A 24 -11.42 -26.84 35.13
CA ALA A 24 -10.90 -26.03 34.07
C ALA A 24 -11.87 -26.23 32.91
N SER A 25 -12.75 -25.27 32.69
CA SER A 25 -13.37 -25.10 31.40
C SER A 25 -12.21 -25.08 30.42
N GLN A 26 -12.09 -26.17 29.65
CA GLN A 26 -11.24 -26.24 28.47
C GLN A 26 -11.77 -25.15 27.54
N GLN A 27 -11.26 -23.94 27.74
CA GLN A 27 -11.28 -22.90 26.75
C GLN A 27 -10.37 -23.45 25.66
N SER A 28 -11.02 -23.87 24.58
CA SER A 28 -10.40 -24.37 23.36
C SER A 28 -9.17 -23.53 23.03
N ASN A 29 -8.02 -24.19 22.92
CA ASN A 29 -6.75 -23.64 22.44
C ASN A 29 -6.84 -23.30 20.95
N ASP A 30 -7.74 -22.38 20.59
CA ASP A 30 -7.94 -21.83 19.25
C ASP A 30 -8.05 -20.29 19.29
N ASP A 31 -7.63 -19.67 20.39
CA ASP A 31 -7.56 -18.22 20.53
C ASP A 31 -6.22 -17.73 19.96
N LYS A 32 -6.17 -17.54 18.64
CA LYS A 32 -5.14 -16.72 17.97
C LYS A 32 -5.28 -15.25 18.41
N SER A 33 -5.06 -14.93 19.69
CA SER A 33 -4.91 -13.57 20.27
C SER A 33 -5.51 -12.43 19.41
N LEU A 34 -6.82 -12.46 19.15
CA LEU A 34 -7.49 -11.45 18.35
C LEU A 34 -7.74 -10.24 19.25
N ILE A 35 -7.31 -9.06 18.83
CA ILE A 35 -7.64 -7.82 19.55
C ILE A 35 -9.14 -7.59 19.38
N THR A 36 -9.90 -7.68 20.47
CA THR A 36 -11.36 -7.63 20.45
C THR A 36 -11.89 -6.21 20.23
N LYS A 37 -13.15 -6.12 19.76
CA LYS A 37 -13.87 -4.84 19.59
C LYS A 37 -13.97 -4.06 20.91
N ASP A 38 -14.35 -4.72 22.01
CA ASP A 38 -14.40 -4.13 23.35
C ASP A 38 -13.08 -3.48 23.78
N PHE A 39 -11.95 -4.09 23.44
CA PHE A 39 -10.65 -3.52 23.75
C PHE A 39 -10.41 -2.22 22.97
N ILE A 40 -10.75 -2.19 21.68
CA ILE A 40 -10.66 -1.00 20.84
C ILE A 40 -11.54 0.12 21.40
N GLU A 41 -12.81 -0.14 21.72
CA GLU A 41 -13.73 0.87 22.28
C GLU A 41 -13.22 1.48 23.60
N ARG A 42 -12.64 0.64 24.47
CA ARG A 42 -11.97 1.12 25.71
C ARG A 42 -10.78 2.02 25.39
N GLN A 43 -9.96 1.64 24.39
CA GLN A 43 -8.83 2.47 23.95
C GLN A 43 -9.30 3.78 23.33
N VAL A 44 -10.39 3.82 22.57
CA VAL A 44 -10.97 5.07 22.05
C VAL A 44 -11.41 5.98 23.19
N THR A 45 -12.10 5.43 24.19
CA THR A 45 -12.54 6.18 25.37
C THR A 45 -11.36 6.80 26.12
N GLN A 46 -10.22 6.10 26.19
CA GLN A 46 -9.01 6.58 26.86
C GLN A 46 -8.17 7.55 26.00
N ASN A 47 -8.12 7.36 24.69
CA ASN A 47 -7.27 8.12 23.77
C ASN A 47 -7.98 9.27 23.04
N MET A 48 -9.27 9.48 23.33
CA MET A 48 -10.16 10.52 22.78
C MET A 48 -10.52 10.41 21.29
N SER A 49 -9.75 9.70 20.47
CA SER A 49 -10.09 9.43 19.06
C SER A 49 -9.70 8.02 18.64
N ILE A 50 -10.37 7.52 17.59
CA ILE A 50 -10.08 6.21 17.03
C ILE A 50 -8.70 6.14 16.39
N GLY A 51 -8.21 7.19 15.74
CA GLY A 51 -6.87 7.21 15.17
C GLY A 51 -5.77 7.09 16.22
N ARG A 52 -5.90 7.81 17.34
CA ARG A 52 -4.94 7.70 18.45
C ARG A 52 -4.97 6.31 19.08
N ALA A 53 -6.17 5.75 19.27
CA ALA A 53 -6.33 4.39 19.76
C ALA A 53 -5.68 3.38 18.80
N VAL A 54 -6.04 3.38 17.51
CA VAL A 54 -5.47 2.49 16.49
C VAL A 54 -3.95 2.62 16.48
N LYS A 55 -3.40 3.84 16.33
CA LYS A 55 -1.95 4.09 16.34
C LYS A 55 -1.27 3.52 17.57
N SER A 56 -1.83 3.74 18.76
CA SER A 56 -1.27 3.21 20.01
C SER A 56 -1.26 1.68 20.01
N ILE A 57 -2.38 1.04 19.66
CA ILE A 57 -2.51 -0.41 19.68
C ILE A 57 -1.61 -1.04 18.63
N THR A 58 -1.60 -0.56 17.39
CA THR A 58 -0.78 -1.09 16.29
C THR A 58 0.71 -0.89 16.55
N SER A 59 1.13 0.16 17.26
CA SER A 59 2.52 0.31 17.71
C SER A 59 2.93 -0.73 18.75
N HIS A 60 2.04 -1.12 19.66
CA HIS A 60 2.35 -2.11 20.72
C HIS A 60 2.11 -3.56 20.29
N TYR A 61 1.22 -3.77 19.33
CA TYR A 61 0.79 -5.09 18.86
C TYR A 61 0.88 -5.18 17.32
N PRO A 62 2.07 -4.98 16.72
CA PRO A 62 2.25 -5.01 15.26
C PRO A 62 1.77 -6.32 14.62
N GLN A 63 1.93 -7.45 15.31
CA GLN A 63 1.51 -8.78 14.85
C GLN A 63 -0.03 -8.95 14.76
N HIS A 64 -0.80 -7.99 15.28
CA HIS A 64 -2.27 -8.03 15.29
C HIS A 64 -2.90 -6.92 14.46
N VAL A 65 -2.12 -6.17 13.67
CA VAL A 65 -2.60 -5.02 12.88
C VAL A 65 -3.79 -5.36 12.01
N GLU A 66 -3.79 -6.52 11.35
CA GLU A 66 -4.93 -6.96 10.53
C GLU A 66 -6.23 -7.03 11.33
N SER A 67 -6.21 -7.71 12.49
CA SER A 67 -7.38 -7.81 13.38
C SER A 67 -7.78 -6.47 13.97
N ILE A 68 -6.81 -5.62 14.32
CA ILE A 68 -7.07 -4.29 14.90
C ILE A 68 -7.78 -3.42 13.86
N VAL A 69 -7.25 -3.32 12.65
CA VAL A 69 -7.81 -2.51 11.57
C VAL A 69 -9.18 -3.05 11.16
N ALA A 70 -9.32 -4.35 10.95
CA ALA A 70 -10.60 -4.95 10.58
C ALA A 70 -11.69 -4.66 11.63
N ASN A 71 -11.38 -4.79 12.91
CA ASN A 71 -12.34 -4.50 13.99
C ASN A 71 -12.61 -3.00 14.15
N ALA A 72 -11.60 -2.14 13.98
CA ALA A 72 -11.77 -0.69 14.01
C ALA A 72 -12.68 -0.20 12.87
N LEU A 73 -12.48 -0.72 11.66
CA LEU A 73 -13.32 -0.40 10.49
C LEU A 73 -14.76 -0.91 10.66
N ASP A 74 -14.96 -2.07 11.30
CA ASP A 74 -16.31 -2.55 11.63
C ASP A 74 -17.04 -1.64 12.63
N LEU A 75 -16.31 -1.10 13.62
CA LEU A 75 -16.89 -0.27 14.69
C LEU A 75 -17.12 1.17 14.24
N TYR A 76 -16.20 1.72 13.45
CA TYR A 76 -16.18 3.12 13.05
C TYR A 76 -15.95 3.27 11.53
N PRO A 77 -16.81 2.71 10.67
CA PRO A 77 -16.61 2.72 9.21
C PRO A 77 -16.53 4.14 8.64
N ASP A 78 -17.30 5.08 9.18
CA ASP A 78 -17.28 6.49 8.74
C ASP A 78 -15.95 7.21 9.05
N GLN A 79 -15.13 6.64 9.94
CA GLN A 79 -13.82 7.17 10.34
C GLN A 79 -12.66 6.41 9.68
N TYR A 80 -12.92 5.65 8.60
CA TYR A 80 -11.91 4.85 7.90
C TYR A 80 -10.64 5.63 7.54
N ARG A 81 -10.76 6.91 7.13
CA ARG A 81 -9.60 7.73 6.79
C ARG A 81 -8.62 7.86 7.97
N GLU A 82 -9.14 8.09 9.17
CA GLU A 82 -8.33 8.23 10.38
C GLU A 82 -7.71 6.88 10.79
N ILE A 83 -8.47 5.78 10.66
CA ILE A 83 -8.02 4.41 10.97
C ILE A 83 -6.88 3.98 10.05
N ILE A 84 -7.08 4.08 8.73
CA ILE A 84 -6.10 3.68 7.72
C ILE A 84 -4.82 4.50 7.90
N HIS A 85 -4.95 5.83 8.02
CA HIS A 85 -3.80 6.69 8.21
C HIS A 85 -3.05 6.37 9.51
N ALA A 86 -3.76 6.16 10.62
CA ALA A 86 -3.16 5.82 11.90
C ALA A 86 -2.41 4.48 11.84
N ALA A 87 -3.01 3.44 11.26
CA ALA A 87 -2.41 2.13 11.14
C ALA A 87 -1.14 2.18 10.26
N ILE A 88 -1.23 2.73 9.05
CA ILE A 88 -0.10 2.82 8.11
C ILE A 88 1.04 3.67 8.69
N SER A 89 0.74 4.87 9.19
CA SER A 89 1.79 5.75 9.77
C SER A 89 2.45 5.17 11.04
N SER A 90 1.82 4.18 11.68
CA SER A 90 2.39 3.48 12.84
C SER A 90 3.19 2.24 12.45
N GLN A 91 2.81 1.57 11.37
CA GLN A 91 3.40 0.33 10.88
C GLN A 91 3.52 0.36 9.34
N PRO A 92 4.43 1.18 8.78
CA PRO A 92 4.63 1.28 7.32
C PRO A 92 4.82 -0.06 6.61
N ALA A 93 5.51 -1.00 7.27
CA ALA A 93 5.79 -2.34 6.74
C ALA A 93 4.53 -3.19 6.48
N LEU A 94 3.37 -2.81 7.04
CA LEU A 94 2.09 -3.52 6.91
C LEU A 94 1.09 -2.76 6.03
N THR A 95 1.58 -1.80 5.23
CA THR A 95 0.74 -0.97 4.36
C THR A 95 -0.14 -1.79 3.41
N GLU A 96 0.42 -2.84 2.80
CA GLU A 96 -0.30 -3.71 1.86
C GLU A 96 -1.51 -4.37 2.54
N ASP A 97 -1.33 -4.92 3.75
CA ASP A 97 -2.39 -5.56 4.52
C ASP A 97 -3.48 -4.58 4.95
N VAL A 98 -3.09 -3.39 5.41
CA VAL A 98 -4.07 -2.36 5.80
C VAL A 98 -4.93 -1.93 4.62
N VAL A 99 -4.33 -1.73 3.45
CA VAL A 99 -5.06 -1.36 2.21
C VAL A 99 -5.98 -2.50 1.79
N ARG A 100 -5.48 -3.73 1.72
CA ARG A 100 -6.25 -4.93 1.37
C ARG A 100 -7.48 -5.09 2.26
N ILE A 101 -7.30 -5.02 3.58
CA ILE A 101 -8.40 -5.13 4.55
C ILE A 101 -9.42 -4.01 4.36
N SER A 102 -8.97 -2.79 4.10
CA SER A 102 -9.86 -1.65 3.89
C SER A 102 -10.73 -1.81 2.65
N LEU A 103 -10.14 -2.34 1.56
CA LEU A 103 -10.85 -2.64 0.32
C LEU A 103 -11.85 -3.81 0.53
N GLU A 104 -11.41 -4.90 1.16
CA GLU A 104 -12.26 -6.05 1.49
C GLU A 104 -13.47 -5.69 2.36
N LYS A 105 -13.30 -4.73 3.28
CA LYS A 105 -14.38 -4.22 4.14
C LYS A 105 -15.36 -3.30 3.39
N GLY A 106 -15.00 -2.78 2.22
CA GLY A 106 -15.88 -1.92 1.42
C GLY A 106 -16.27 -0.62 2.13
N VAL A 107 -15.38 -0.06 2.96
CA VAL A 107 -15.68 1.15 3.75
C VAL A 107 -15.72 2.44 2.94
N SER A 108 -15.15 2.42 1.73
CA SER A 108 -15.10 3.56 0.79
C SER A 108 -14.72 3.06 -0.61
N ASP A 109 -14.65 3.97 -1.58
CA ASP A 109 -14.14 3.66 -2.91
C ASP A 109 -12.62 3.39 -2.88
N CYS A 110 -12.16 2.56 -3.83
CA CYS A 110 -10.77 2.15 -3.94
C CYS A 110 -9.81 3.35 -4.05
N LEU A 111 -10.18 4.34 -4.86
CA LEU A 111 -9.34 5.51 -5.15
C LEU A 111 -9.14 6.41 -3.92
N ASP A 112 -10.17 6.58 -3.08
CA ASP A 112 -10.07 7.29 -1.82
C ASP A 112 -9.21 6.54 -0.81
N ILE A 113 -9.33 5.21 -0.71
CA ILE A 113 -8.46 4.39 0.13
C ILE A 113 -6.99 4.52 -0.31
N VAL A 114 -6.72 4.42 -1.62
CA VAL A 114 -5.38 4.63 -2.20
C VAL A 114 -4.84 6.01 -1.81
N ARG A 115 -5.64 7.07 -1.98
CA ARG A 115 -5.20 8.43 -1.65
C ARG A 115 -4.89 8.58 -0.16
N VAL A 116 -5.70 8.03 0.72
CA VAL A 116 -5.47 8.08 2.18
C VAL A 116 -4.19 7.34 2.54
N ALA A 117 -3.98 6.14 1.99
CA ALA A 117 -2.84 5.30 2.28
C ALA A 117 -1.51 5.92 1.81
N ILE A 118 -1.47 6.46 0.59
CA ILE A 118 -0.27 7.15 0.06
C ILE A 118 0.06 8.38 0.90
N ASN A 119 -0.94 9.17 1.30
CA ASN A 119 -0.70 10.35 2.16
C ASN A 119 -0.20 9.96 3.55
N ALA A 120 -0.59 8.79 4.06
CA ALA A 120 -0.16 8.31 5.37
C ALA A 120 1.31 7.87 5.36
N GLU A 121 1.76 7.25 4.26
CA GLU A 121 3.15 6.83 4.07
C GLU A 121 3.53 6.84 2.57
N PRO A 122 4.07 7.95 2.05
CA PRO A 122 4.45 8.06 0.65
C PRO A 122 5.57 7.10 0.23
N GLY A 123 6.44 6.69 1.17
CA GLY A 123 7.56 5.80 0.89
C GLY A 123 7.16 4.37 0.52
N TYR A 124 5.90 3.99 0.73
CA TYR A 124 5.35 2.65 0.47
C TYR A 124 4.26 2.68 -0.63
N VAL A 125 4.29 3.69 -1.50
CA VAL A 125 3.27 3.89 -2.54
C VAL A 125 3.13 2.69 -3.49
N ASP A 126 4.20 1.97 -3.77
CA ASP A 126 4.16 0.77 -4.61
C ASP A 126 3.35 -0.37 -3.97
N PHE A 127 3.48 -0.59 -2.66
CA PHE A 127 2.65 -1.54 -1.92
C PHE A 127 1.17 -1.14 -1.94
N VAL A 128 0.86 0.15 -1.75
CA VAL A 128 -0.51 0.66 -1.82
C VAL A 128 -1.12 0.39 -3.20
N VAL A 129 -0.38 0.76 -4.25
CA VAL A 129 -0.86 0.62 -5.63
C VAL A 129 -1.04 -0.84 -6.00
N ASN A 130 -0.10 -1.72 -5.65
CA ASN A 130 -0.21 -3.14 -5.94
C ASN A 130 -1.38 -3.79 -5.20
N ALA A 131 -1.58 -3.49 -3.91
CA ALA A 131 -2.74 -3.97 -3.16
C ALA A 131 -4.06 -3.56 -3.83
N ALA A 132 -4.15 -2.31 -4.26
CA ALA A 132 -5.32 -1.76 -4.92
C ALA A 132 -5.57 -2.39 -6.29
N VAL A 133 -4.54 -2.52 -7.14
CA VAL A 133 -4.67 -3.13 -8.48
C VAL A 133 -4.98 -4.63 -8.39
N ASN A 134 -4.46 -5.34 -7.39
CA ASN A 134 -4.80 -6.73 -7.17
C ASN A 134 -6.25 -6.93 -6.73
N SER A 135 -6.80 -5.96 -5.98
CA SER A 135 -8.19 -6.01 -5.52
C SER A 135 -9.16 -5.56 -6.61
N GLU A 136 -8.82 -4.50 -7.34
CA GLU A 136 -9.65 -3.86 -8.37
C GLU A 136 -8.87 -3.74 -9.69
N PRO A 137 -8.60 -4.86 -10.38
CA PRO A 137 -7.75 -4.86 -11.58
C PRO A 137 -8.33 -4.02 -12.71
N ASP A 138 -9.64 -3.93 -12.82
CA ASP A 138 -10.30 -3.13 -13.87
C ASP A 138 -10.05 -1.62 -13.69
N GLU A 139 -9.69 -1.18 -12.48
CA GLU A 139 -9.38 0.23 -12.17
C GLU A 139 -7.89 0.60 -12.31
N LEU A 140 -7.02 -0.31 -12.77
CA LEU A 140 -5.56 -0.09 -12.84
C LEU A 140 -5.18 1.31 -13.36
N GLY A 141 -5.76 1.74 -14.48
CA GLY A 141 -5.48 3.04 -15.06
C GLY A 141 -5.81 4.21 -14.12
N GLU A 142 -6.90 4.15 -13.37
CA GLU A 142 -7.29 5.20 -12.42
C GLU A 142 -6.50 5.12 -11.12
N ILE A 143 -6.17 3.92 -10.64
CA ILE A 143 -5.29 3.72 -9.48
C ILE A 143 -3.91 4.32 -9.77
N VAL A 144 -3.30 3.99 -10.92
CA VAL A 144 -2.02 4.58 -11.35
C VAL A 144 -2.13 6.10 -11.42
N ARG A 145 -3.20 6.63 -12.03
CA ARG A 145 -3.43 8.07 -12.14
C ARG A 145 -3.49 8.75 -10.76
N VAL A 146 -4.27 8.20 -9.83
CA VAL A 146 -4.39 8.75 -8.46
C VAL A 146 -3.05 8.67 -7.73
N ALA A 147 -2.33 7.56 -7.87
CA ALA A 147 -1.05 7.39 -7.20
C ALA A 147 0.00 8.39 -7.70
N VAL A 148 0.17 8.55 -9.03
CA VAL A 148 1.14 9.51 -9.56
C VAL A 148 0.75 10.97 -9.30
N VAL A 149 -0.55 11.29 -9.18
CA VAL A 149 -0.99 12.64 -8.80
C VAL A 149 -0.74 12.90 -7.32
N THR A 150 -0.94 11.89 -6.47
CA THR A 150 -0.77 12.01 -5.03
C THR A 150 0.71 12.04 -4.64
N GLN A 151 1.54 11.24 -5.32
CA GLN A 151 2.98 11.19 -5.10
C GLN A 151 3.76 11.24 -6.44
N PRO A 152 3.86 12.43 -7.07
CA PRO A 152 4.52 12.60 -8.37
C PRO A 152 6.01 12.21 -8.37
N ASP A 153 6.71 12.46 -7.27
CA ASP A 153 8.13 12.14 -7.11
C ASP A 153 8.41 10.63 -7.14
N SER A 154 7.37 9.81 -6.97
CA SER A 154 7.44 8.35 -7.04
C SER A 154 6.83 7.78 -8.32
N ALA A 155 6.56 8.60 -9.33
CA ALA A 155 5.95 8.16 -10.58
C ALA A 155 6.74 7.03 -11.26
N GLU A 156 8.08 7.12 -11.26
CA GLU A 156 8.97 6.05 -11.72
C GLU A 156 8.71 4.75 -10.96
N THR A 157 8.81 4.75 -9.63
CA THR A 157 8.61 3.55 -8.81
C THR A 157 7.23 2.93 -9.02
N ILE A 158 6.18 3.76 -9.12
CA ILE A 158 4.81 3.32 -9.37
C ILE A 158 4.72 2.59 -10.71
N VAL A 159 5.15 3.21 -11.81
CA VAL A 159 5.02 2.59 -13.14
C VAL A 159 5.91 1.35 -13.27
N GLN A 160 7.09 1.34 -12.64
CA GLN A 160 7.96 0.17 -12.62
C GLN A 160 7.31 -0.99 -11.88
N SER A 161 6.78 -0.75 -10.68
CA SER A 161 6.18 -1.79 -9.84
C SER A 161 4.94 -2.39 -10.49
N VAL A 162 4.00 -1.53 -10.92
CA VAL A 162 2.78 -1.98 -11.63
C VAL A 162 3.12 -2.61 -12.98
N GLY A 163 4.10 -2.07 -13.71
CA GLY A 163 4.55 -2.62 -14.98
C GLY A 163 5.11 -4.04 -14.84
N LYS A 164 5.87 -4.31 -13.77
CA LYS A 164 6.40 -5.66 -13.46
C LYS A 164 5.28 -6.66 -13.16
N GLN A 165 4.24 -6.24 -12.45
CA GLN A 165 3.10 -7.10 -12.13
C GLN A 165 2.13 -7.28 -13.31
N HIS A 166 1.98 -6.25 -14.16
CA HIS A 166 1.04 -6.22 -15.28
C HIS A 166 1.72 -5.84 -16.61
N PRO A 167 2.68 -6.64 -17.10
CA PRO A 167 3.48 -6.31 -18.28
C PRO A 167 2.65 -6.23 -19.57
N SER A 168 1.48 -6.87 -19.64
CA SER A 168 0.56 -6.78 -20.78
C SER A 168 -0.20 -5.44 -20.85
N ARG A 169 -0.16 -4.63 -19.77
CA ARG A 169 -0.92 -3.38 -19.62
C ARG A 169 -0.05 -2.13 -19.64
N LEU A 170 1.22 -2.21 -20.09
CA LEU A 170 2.13 -1.07 -20.13
C LEU A 170 1.56 0.16 -20.86
N LYS A 171 0.82 -0.01 -21.97
CA LYS A 171 0.17 1.12 -22.66
C LYS A 171 -0.78 1.89 -21.76
N GLU A 172 -1.57 1.17 -20.96
CA GLU A 172 -2.52 1.79 -20.04
C GLU A 172 -1.79 2.50 -18.91
N ILE A 173 -0.76 1.88 -18.33
CA ILE A 173 0.08 2.44 -17.28
C ILE A 173 0.74 3.74 -17.74
N VAL A 174 1.44 3.72 -18.90
CA VAL A 174 2.09 4.90 -19.48
C VAL A 174 1.06 5.99 -19.77
N ARG A 175 -0.05 5.63 -20.42
CA ARG A 175 -1.11 6.59 -20.73
C ARG A 175 -1.65 7.27 -19.47
N SER A 176 -1.96 6.49 -18.43
CA SER A 176 -2.50 7.01 -17.18
C SER A 176 -1.50 7.89 -16.43
N ALA A 177 -0.26 7.45 -16.31
CA ALA A 177 0.79 8.20 -15.63
C ALA A 177 1.06 9.55 -16.31
N LEU A 178 1.29 9.54 -17.62
CA LEU A 178 1.68 10.75 -18.36
C LEU A 178 0.53 11.72 -18.60
N LYS A 179 -0.71 11.23 -18.67
CA LYS A 179 -1.89 12.10 -18.69
C LYS A 179 -2.03 12.87 -17.37
N ALA A 180 -1.68 12.24 -16.25
CA ALA A 180 -1.79 12.86 -14.93
C ALA A 180 -0.61 13.78 -14.60
N VAL A 181 0.62 13.33 -14.88
CA VAL A 181 1.86 14.07 -14.59
C VAL A 181 2.74 14.07 -15.84
N PRO A 182 2.49 14.96 -16.83
CA PRO A 182 3.25 15.00 -18.08
C PRO A 182 4.76 15.21 -17.88
N VAL A 183 5.15 15.90 -16.80
CA VAL A 183 6.56 16.18 -16.48
C VAL A 183 7.35 14.94 -16.08
N ALA A 184 6.68 13.82 -15.75
CA ALA A 184 7.31 12.56 -15.42
C ALA A 184 7.64 11.70 -16.66
N ALA A 185 7.41 12.19 -17.88
CA ALA A 185 7.55 11.42 -19.12
C ALA A 185 8.92 10.79 -19.33
N GLU A 186 9.99 11.55 -19.11
CA GLU A 186 11.38 11.09 -19.21
C GLU A 186 11.62 9.88 -18.29
N TYR A 187 11.44 10.08 -16.98
CA TYR A 187 11.69 9.05 -15.97
C TYR A 187 10.81 7.80 -16.15
N VAL A 188 9.53 7.97 -16.51
CA VAL A 188 8.62 6.86 -16.78
C VAL A 188 9.09 6.04 -17.99
N VAL A 189 9.53 6.69 -19.06
CA VAL A 189 10.01 6.01 -20.26
C VAL A 189 11.34 5.29 -19.98
N ASP A 190 12.33 5.99 -19.39
CA ASP A 190 13.63 5.39 -19.04
C ASP A 190 13.46 4.13 -18.18
N SER A 191 12.65 4.26 -17.14
CA SER A 191 12.30 3.18 -16.22
C SER A 191 11.74 1.95 -16.92
N LEU A 192 10.76 2.17 -17.81
CA LEU A 192 10.07 1.07 -18.48
C LEU A 192 10.91 0.46 -19.61
N LEU A 193 11.75 1.25 -20.29
CA LEU A 193 12.67 0.71 -21.30
C LEU A 193 13.79 -0.12 -20.67
N ALA A 194 14.26 0.26 -19.47
CA ALA A 194 15.25 -0.51 -18.73
C ALA A 194 14.73 -1.90 -18.32
N ILE A 195 13.45 -2.01 -17.96
CA ILE A 195 12.83 -3.28 -17.51
C ILE A 195 12.24 -4.06 -18.68
N PHE A 196 11.69 -3.38 -19.68
CA PHE A 196 10.96 -3.97 -20.80
C PHE A 196 11.52 -3.51 -22.16
N PRO A 197 12.80 -3.79 -22.48
CA PRO A 197 13.40 -3.36 -23.73
C PRO A 197 12.62 -3.90 -24.96
N GLY A 198 12.06 -5.11 -24.85
CA GLY A 198 11.21 -5.71 -25.89
C GLY A 198 9.84 -5.04 -26.11
N GLN A 199 9.45 -4.09 -25.25
CA GLN A 199 8.20 -3.31 -25.38
C GLN A 199 8.44 -1.85 -25.76
N ALA A 200 9.64 -1.51 -26.25
CA ALA A 200 10.03 -0.15 -26.58
C ALA A 200 9.05 0.56 -27.52
N GLU A 201 8.58 -0.11 -28.58
CA GLU A 201 7.58 0.44 -29.50
C GLU A 201 6.33 0.94 -28.75
N SER A 202 5.81 0.11 -27.85
CA SER A 202 4.60 0.38 -27.09
C SER A 202 4.79 1.53 -26.11
N VAL A 203 5.91 1.54 -25.38
CA VAL A 203 6.23 2.59 -24.39
C VAL A 203 6.45 3.93 -25.08
N VAL A 204 7.36 3.99 -26.07
CA VAL A 204 7.74 5.24 -26.74
C VAL A 204 6.57 5.82 -27.53
N SER A 205 5.87 5.03 -28.34
CA SER A 205 4.74 5.54 -29.13
C SER A 205 3.60 6.06 -28.25
N THR A 206 3.29 5.36 -27.15
CA THR A 206 2.27 5.82 -26.21
C THR A 206 2.69 7.10 -25.50
N ALA A 207 3.96 7.18 -25.09
CA ALA A 207 4.50 8.36 -24.40
C ALA A 207 4.50 9.59 -25.30
N VAL A 208 5.00 9.46 -26.54
CA VAL A 208 4.97 10.54 -27.54
C VAL A 208 3.53 10.99 -27.76
N LYS A 209 2.59 10.05 -27.92
CA LYS A 209 1.16 10.37 -28.09
C LYS A 209 0.58 11.18 -26.95
N GLN A 210 0.95 10.88 -25.69
CA GLN A 210 0.47 11.64 -24.53
C GLN A 210 1.14 13.02 -24.41
N SER A 211 2.34 13.17 -24.97
CA SER A 211 3.16 14.37 -24.85
C SER A 211 3.12 15.28 -26.07
N MET A 212 2.32 14.99 -27.10
CA MET A 212 2.30 15.73 -28.37
C MET A 212 2.09 17.25 -28.25
N HIS A 213 1.39 17.70 -27.20
CA HIS A 213 1.15 19.13 -26.95
C HIS A 213 2.33 19.83 -26.25
N GLN A 214 3.36 19.10 -25.86
CA GLN A 214 4.51 19.58 -25.11
C GLN A 214 5.80 19.13 -25.81
N ARG A 215 6.29 19.95 -26.75
CA ARG A 215 7.48 19.64 -27.54
C ARG A 215 8.67 19.19 -26.68
N GLY A 216 8.94 19.89 -25.58
CA GLY A 216 10.04 19.53 -24.66
C GLY A 216 9.89 18.15 -24.02
N GLN A 217 8.67 17.64 -23.82
CA GLN A 217 8.47 16.27 -23.33
C GLN A 217 8.69 15.24 -24.44
N VAL A 218 8.29 15.54 -25.68
CA VAL A 218 8.57 14.67 -26.84
C VAL A 218 10.08 14.55 -27.06
N GLU A 219 10.82 15.65 -26.92
CA GLU A 219 12.29 15.68 -26.97
C GLU A 219 12.91 14.76 -25.92
N LYS A 220 12.51 14.91 -24.65
CA LYS A 220 12.97 14.04 -23.55
C LYS A 220 12.66 12.57 -23.79
N ILE A 221 11.47 12.22 -24.29
CA ILE A 221 11.09 10.84 -24.59
C ILE A 221 12.00 10.24 -25.69
N ILE A 222 12.32 11.02 -26.72
CA ILE A 222 13.23 10.60 -27.79
C ILE A 222 14.65 10.38 -27.24
N GLU A 223 15.12 11.27 -26.37
CA GLU A 223 16.42 11.15 -25.69
C GLU A 223 16.50 9.91 -24.78
N SER A 224 15.44 9.63 -24.02
CA SER A 224 15.28 8.41 -23.24
C SER A 224 15.37 7.15 -24.10
N GLY A 225 14.71 7.14 -25.26
CA GLY A 225 14.80 6.04 -26.24
C GLY A 225 16.23 5.79 -26.72
N LYS A 226 16.96 6.87 -27.06
CA LYS A 226 18.35 6.79 -27.51
C LYS A 226 19.28 6.31 -26.41
N THR A 227 19.13 6.83 -25.20
CA THR A 227 19.91 6.43 -24.02
C THR A 227 19.67 4.97 -23.65
N SER A 228 18.45 4.47 -23.92
CA SER A 228 18.08 3.06 -23.75
C SER A 228 18.60 2.14 -24.86
N GLY A 229 19.34 2.67 -25.84
CA GLY A 229 19.98 1.90 -26.91
C GLY A 229 19.13 1.68 -28.16
N LEU A 230 18.01 2.39 -28.32
CA LEU A 230 17.24 2.35 -29.56
C LEU A 230 17.99 3.08 -30.69
N SER A 231 17.93 2.52 -31.89
CA SER A 231 18.45 3.17 -33.10
C SER A 231 17.60 4.38 -33.51
N ASP A 232 18.20 5.32 -34.25
CA ASP A 232 17.49 6.47 -34.81
C ASP A 232 16.29 6.03 -35.70
N GLU A 233 16.41 4.89 -36.38
CA GLU A 233 15.33 4.28 -37.18
C GLU A 233 14.16 3.80 -36.31
N GLU A 234 14.44 3.10 -35.21
CA GLU A 234 13.43 2.64 -34.26
C GLU A 234 12.74 3.82 -33.58
N ILE A 235 13.50 4.79 -33.10
CA ILE A 235 12.99 6.02 -32.48
C ILE A 235 12.06 6.75 -33.45
N THR A 236 12.49 6.93 -34.69
CA THR A 236 11.68 7.58 -35.74
C THR A 236 10.38 6.83 -35.98
N LYS A 237 10.45 5.50 -36.15
CA LYS A 237 9.26 4.65 -36.31
C LYS A 237 8.30 4.82 -35.13
N TYR A 238 8.78 4.71 -33.89
CA TYR A 238 7.94 4.72 -32.69
C TYR A 238 7.35 6.10 -32.42
N ALA A 239 8.11 7.17 -32.64
CA ALA A 239 7.63 8.53 -32.50
C ALA A 239 6.53 8.87 -33.53
N ILE A 240 6.69 8.42 -34.78
CA ILE A 240 5.65 8.59 -35.82
C ILE A 240 4.38 7.82 -35.46
N LEU A 241 4.50 6.59 -34.94
CA LEU A 241 3.34 5.84 -34.42
C LEU A 241 2.64 6.58 -33.27
N GLY A 242 3.40 7.36 -32.49
CA GLY A 242 2.89 8.26 -31.46
C GLY A 242 2.24 9.55 -31.99
N GLY A 243 2.37 9.84 -33.28
CA GLY A 243 1.80 11.03 -33.92
C GLY A 243 2.79 12.16 -34.19
N ALA A 244 4.09 11.97 -33.95
CA ALA A 244 5.11 12.91 -34.38
C ALA A 244 5.29 12.87 -35.90
N THR A 245 5.69 14.01 -36.47
CA THR A 245 6.08 14.10 -37.88
C THR A 245 7.55 13.71 -38.07
N THR A 246 7.92 13.31 -39.29
CA THR A 246 9.31 12.93 -39.58
C THR A 246 10.25 14.12 -39.38
N GLU A 247 9.80 15.32 -39.76
CA GLU A 247 10.53 16.57 -39.63
C GLU A 247 10.77 16.94 -38.16
N GLN A 248 9.77 16.73 -37.30
CA GLN A 248 9.92 16.96 -35.86
C GLN A 248 10.98 16.03 -35.26
N VAL A 249 10.94 14.74 -35.59
CA VAL A 249 11.91 13.78 -35.05
C VAL A 249 13.31 14.06 -35.57
N ALA A 250 13.45 14.32 -36.88
CA ALA A 250 14.75 14.65 -37.49
C ALA A 250 15.39 15.89 -36.84
N ALA A 251 14.62 16.95 -36.60
CA ALA A 251 15.13 18.15 -35.93
C ALA A 251 15.70 17.83 -34.53
N ILE A 252 15.03 16.98 -33.75
CA ILE A 252 15.44 16.58 -32.41
C ILE A 252 16.72 15.73 -32.45
N LEU A 253 16.83 14.82 -33.42
CA LEU A 253 17.99 13.96 -33.59
C LEU A 253 19.23 14.72 -34.14
N GLU A 254 19.02 15.73 -34.97
CA GLU A 254 20.08 16.55 -35.56
C GLU A 254 20.66 17.61 -34.61
N GLU A 255 19.85 18.22 -33.74
CA GLU A 255 20.31 19.17 -32.71
C GLU A 255 21.31 18.57 -31.71
N LYS A 256 21.48 17.25 -31.72
CA LYS A 256 22.24 16.48 -30.73
C LYS A 256 23.32 15.57 -31.34
N LYS A 257 23.69 15.79 -32.61
CA LYS A 257 24.92 15.25 -33.22
C LYS A 257 26.11 16.14 -32.86
#